data_AF-A0A0F8WI79-F1
#
_entry.id   AF-A0A0F8WI79-F1
#
_cell.length_a   1.000
_cell.length_b   1.000
_cell.length_c   1.000
_cell.angle_alpha   90.00
_cell.angle_beta   90.00
_cell.angle_gamma   90.00
#
_symmetry.space_group_name_H-M   'P 1'
#
loop_
_entity.id
_entity.type
_entity.pdbx_description
1 polymer ?
#
loop_
_entity_poly.entity_id
_entity_poly.type
_entity_poly.pdbx_seq_one_letter_code
_entity_poly.pdbx_strand_id
1 'polypeptide(L)'
;LKRIRQFRAQSELTGGQKSMDLIKDAHRLERTKNANEATMDTGRDEIANLKVDRSFHESAKLAAQSKFAMLTKRIKTMDANKVEATKGMNDAKADATRNFKDVEALAVRVVEVSGQALGNDGEALKALAEATEHFAAAETHLRAENQAASAAQDRQPKVKSEILRGLVDDKHLAAIVAAKASAHLSMAEIRAGQLATARDNQVLAKSIEDLAKVLGEQAPAVLDKLRKYIQKPAEIRDGAAKDYQKAEADLEKVLKSNLKERGTNENIGPNIRWIYEGQLADTYLGHYRLTGDRKVLLKAKGLVAKAIKGRERSPHLRPVRQLKAVIDAADTP
;
A
#
# COMPACT_ATOMS: atom_id res chain seq x y z
N LEU A 1 -8.86 41.10 -98.00
CA LEU A 1 -9.29 42.52 -98.12
C LEU A 1 -8.89 43.18 -99.45
N LYS A 2 -7.61 43.21 -99.84
CA LYS A 2 -7.17 43.81 -101.11
C LYS A 2 -7.90 43.25 -102.35
N ARG A 3 -8.00 41.92 -102.50
CA ARG A 3 -8.69 41.27 -103.62
C ARG A 3 -10.20 41.53 -103.68
N ILE A 4 -10.90 41.55 -102.53
CA ILE A 4 -12.33 41.87 -102.45
C ILE A 4 -12.60 43.30 -102.95
N ARG A 5 -11.77 44.26 -102.51
CA ARG A 5 -11.85 45.66 -102.96
C ARG A 5 -11.54 45.80 -104.46
N GLN A 6 -10.56 45.06 -104.96
CA GLN A 6 -10.22 45.03 -106.39
C GLN A 6 -11.35 44.49 -107.26
N PHE A 7 -12.01 43.38 -106.87
CA PHE A 7 -13.12 42.83 -107.64
C PHE A 7 -14.36 43.74 -107.63
N ARG A 8 -14.65 44.42 -106.52
CA ARG A 8 -15.71 45.45 -106.49
C ARG A 8 -15.41 46.62 -107.43
N ALA A 9 -14.22 47.21 -107.32
CA ALA A 9 -13.80 48.31 -108.19
C ALA A 9 -13.76 47.93 -109.68
N GLN A 10 -13.35 46.70 -110.01
CA GLN A 10 -13.37 46.21 -111.39
C GLN A 10 -14.81 45.98 -111.91
N SER A 11 -15.74 45.57 -111.03
CA SER A 11 -17.14 45.39 -111.41
C SER A 11 -17.84 46.70 -111.79
N GLU A 12 -17.48 47.79 -111.12
CA GLU A 12 -18.00 49.14 -111.40
C GLU A 12 -17.59 49.63 -112.81
N LEU A 13 -16.50 49.10 -113.36
CA LEU A 13 -15.93 49.50 -114.64
C LEU A 13 -16.37 48.64 -115.84
N THR A 14 -16.87 47.40 -115.62
CA THR A 14 -17.02 46.41 -116.70
C THR A 14 -18.45 46.21 -117.23
N GLY A 15 -19.49 46.61 -116.49
CA GLY A 15 -20.90 46.52 -116.90
C GLY A 15 -21.43 45.10 -117.22
N GLY A 16 -22.75 44.94 -117.27
CA GLY A 16 -23.41 43.70 -117.72
C GLY A 16 -23.05 42.43 -116.90
N GLN A 17 -23.04 41.27 -117.56
CA GLN A 17 -22.83 39.95 -116.92
C GLN A 17 -21.49 39.85 -116.14
N LYS A 18 -20.41 40.42 -116.69
CA LYS A 18 -19.07 40.36 -116.09
C LYS A 18 -18.98 41.15 -114.78
N SER A 19 -19.70 42.26 -114.67
CA SER A 19 -19.81 43.02 -113.42
C SER A 19 -20.46 42.20 -112.31
N MET A 20 -21.57 41.51 -112.63
CA MET A 20 -22.28 40.65 -111.68
C MET A 20 -21.43 39.47 -111.20
N ASP A 21 -20.61 38.88 -112.08
CA ASP A 21 -19.73 37.77 -111.70
C ASP A 21 -18.58 38.23 -110.78
N LEU A 22 -18.01 39.41 -111.02
CA LEU A 22 -17.02 40.02 -110.12
C LEU A 22 -17.61 40.37 -108.74
N ILE A 23 -18.86 40.84 -108.68
CA ILE A 23 -19.58 41.08 -107.41
C ILE A 23 -19.83 39.77 -106.67
N LYS A 24 -20.24 38.70 -107.38
CA LYS A 24 -20.42 37.36 -106.78
C LYS A 24 -19.11 36.82 -106.21
N ASP A 25 -18.00 36.98 -106.92
CA ASP A 25 -16.67 36.56 -106.43
C ASP A 25 -16.21 37.36 -105.22
N ALA A 26 -16.44 38.69 -105.22
CA ALA A 26 -16.19 39.53 -104.05
C ALA A 26 -17.03 39.10 -102.83
N HIS A 27 -18.32 38.81 -103.02
CA HIS A 27 -19.20 38.31 -101.96
C HIS A 27 -18.80 36.93 -101.45
N ARG A 28 -18.39 36.02 -102.34
CA ARG A 28 -17.87 34.70 -101.95
C ARG A 28 -16.65 34.84 -101.06
N LEU A 29 -15.71 35.71 -101.42
CA LEU A 29 -14.52 36.00 -100.63
C LEU A 29 -14.84 36.68 -99.28
N GLU A 30 -15.86 37.54 -99.22
CA GLU A 30 -16.35 38.10 -97.95
C GLU A 30 -16.96 37.04 -97.04
N ARG A 31 -17.78 36.13 -97.59
CA ARG A 31 -18.33 35.00 -96.82
C ARG A 31 -17.22 34.12 -96.25
N THR A 32 -16.20 33.80 -97.05
CA THR A 32 -15.03 33.05 -96.58
C THR A 32 -14.24 33.82 -95.52
N LYS A 33 -14.06 35.14 -95.68
CA LYS A 33 -13.41 35.97 -94.66
C LYS A 33 -14.17 35.91 -93.34
N ASN A 34 -15.48 36.17 -93.36
CA ASN A 34 -16.31 36.20 -92.15
C ASN A 34 -16.37 34.83 -91.47
N ALA A 35 -16.44 33.75 -92.26
CA ALA A 35 -16.35 32.39 -91.72
C ALA A 35 -14.99 32.13 -91.05
N ASN A 36 -13.88 32.52 -91.69
CA ASN A 36 -12.56 32.39 -91.10
C ASN A 36 -12.39 33.24 -89.83
N GLU A 37 -12.94 34.45 -89.81
CA GLU A 37 -12.90 35.36 -88.65
C GLU A 37 -13.68 34.77 -87.47
N ALA A 38 -14.86 34.21 -87.71
CA ALA A 38 -15.63 33.48 -86.69
C ALA A 38 -14.88 32.25 -86.15
N THR A 39 -14.21 31.47 -87.02
CA THR A 39 -13.38 30.34 -86.58
C THR A 39 -12.16 30.80 -85.78
N MET A 40 -11.52 31.91 -86.17
CA MET A 40 -10.38 32.48 -85.44
C MET A 40 -10.79 33.02 -84.07
N ASP A 41 -11.95 33.65 -83.96
CA ASP A 41 -12.45 34.16 -82.68
C ASP A 41 -12.86 33.01 -81.76
N THR A 42 -13.51 31.97 -82.28
CA THR A 42 -13.80 30.73 -81.52
C THR A 42 -12.51 30.08 -81.01
N GLY A 43 -11.49 29.97 -81.86
CA GLY A 43 -10.18 29.43 -81.47
C GLY A 43 -9.44 30.32 -80.45
N ARG A 44 -9.64 31.63 -80.47
CA ARG A 44 -9.10 32.55 -79.45
C ARG A 44 -9.76 32.34 -78.10
N ASP A 45 -11.07 32.16 -78.07
CA ASP A 45 -11.81 31.89 -76.83
C ASP A 45 -11.43 30.54 -76.23
N GLU A 46 -11.26 29.51 -77.06
CA GLU A 46 -10.75 28.20 -76.63
C GLU A 46 -9.34 28.30 -76.03
N ILE A 47 -8.43 29.05 -76.67
CA ILE A 47 -7.08 29.30 -76.13
C ILE A 47 -7.14 30.06 -74.80
N ALA A 48 -8.06 31.01 -74.66
CA ALA A 48 -8.25 31.75 -73.41
C ALA A 48 -8.72 30.82 -72.28
N ASN A 49 -9.69 29.95 -72.55
CA ASN A 49 -10.17 28.94 -71.59
C ASN A 49 -9.06 27.97 -71.18
N LEU A 50 -8.28 27.46 -72.14
CA LEU A 50 -7.15 26.57 -71.84
C LEU A 50 -6.08 27.24 -70.97
N LYS A 51 -5.85 28.54 -71.12
CA LYS A 51 -4.93 29.29 -70.23
C LYS A 51 -5.47 29.37 -68.80
N VAL A 52 -6.77 29.58 -68.64
CA VAL A 52 -7.43 29.60 -67.33
C VAL A 52 -7.35 28.21 -66.69
N ASP A 53 -7.68 27.14 -67.40
CA ASP A 53 -7.57 25.76 -66.92
C ASP A 53 -6.15 25.40 -66.51
N ARG A 54 -5.16 25.80 -67.31
CA ARG A 54 -3.75 25.63 -66.96
C ARG A 54 -3.40 26.32 -65.66
N SER A 55 -3.88 27.55 -65.43
CA SER A 55 -3.63 28.27 -64.18
C SER A 55 -4.26 27.57 -62.95
N PHE A 56 -5.46 26.98 -63.12
CA PHE A 56 -6.09 26.18 -62.08
C PHE A 56 -5.32 24.89 -61.80
N HIS A 57 -4.84 24.19 -62.83
CA HIS A 57 -4.01 23.00 -62.67
C HIS A 57 -2.67 23.30 -62.00
N GLU A 58 -2.01 24.41 -62.36
CA GLU A 58 -0.77 24.86 -61.71
C GLU A 58 -1.01 25.18 -60.22
N SER A 59 -2.12 25.86 -59.91
CA SER A 59 -2.51 26.15 -58.52
C SER A 59 -2.82 24.88 -57.72
N ALA A 60 -3.56 23.93 -58.30
CA ALA A 60 -3.86 22.64 -57.68
C ALA A 60 -2.59 21.80 -57.44
N LYS A 61 -1.64 21.83 -58.38
CA LYS A 61 -0.33 21.19 -58.23
C LYS A 61 0.46 21.77 -57.07
N LEU A 62 0.53 23.10 -56.95
CA LEU A 62 1.22 23.76 -55.83
C LEU A 62 0.57 23.41 -54.48
N ALA A 63 -0.77 23.41 -54.42
CA ALA A 63 -1.50 23.02 -53.22
C ALA A 63 -1.24 21.54 -52.83
N ALA A 64 -1.20 20.64 -53.81
CA ALA A 64 -0.88 19.24 -53.58
C ALA A 64 0.57 19.05 -53.11
N GLN A 65 1.53 19.77 -53.70
CA GLN A 65 2.94 19.76 -53.28
C GLN A 65 3.11 20.27 -51.84
N SER A 66 2.41 21.34 -51.47
CA SER A 66 2.40 21.87 -50.10
C SER A 66 1.84 20.85 -49.10
N LYS A 67 0.69 20.23 -49.41
CA LYS A 67 0.11 19.15 -48.58
C LYS A 67 1.05 17.97 -48.45
N PHE A 68 1.70 17.56 -49.54
CA PHE A 68 2.67 16.47 -49.52
C PHE A 68 3.86 16.80 -48.62
N ALA A 69 4.46 17.99 -48.75
CA ALA A 69 5.55 18.45 -47.90
C ALA A 69 5.15 18.48 -46.40
N MET A 70 3.93 18.92 -46.10
CA MET A 70 3.39 18.91 -44.74
C MET A 70 3.25 17.48 -44.19
N LEU A 71 2.70 16.56 -44.98
CA LEU A 71 2.56 15.14 -44.61
C LEU A 71 3.93 14.49 -44.39
N THR A 72 4.90 14.73 -45.29
CA THR A 72 6.27 14.25 -45.13
C THR A 72 6.90 14.76 -43.83
N LYS A 73 6.70 16.05 -43.49
CA LYS A 73 7.19 16.62 -42.22
C LYS A 73 6.53 15.94 -41.02
N ARG A 74 5.21 15.73 -41.06
CA ARG A 74 4.46 15.04 -39.99
C ARG A 74 4.93 13.60 -39.77
N ILE A 75 5.14 12.84 -40.85
CA ILE A 75 5.65 11.47 -40.78
C ILE A 75 7.02 11.44 -40.10
N LYS A 76 7.94 12.34 -40.49
CA LYS A 76 9.26 12.45 -39.84
C LYS A 76 9.16 12.77 -38.33
N THR A 77 8.23 13.65 -37.93
CA THR A 77 7.99 13.94 -36.51
C THR A 77 7.41 12.73 -35.77
N MET A 78 6.49 11.99 -36.39
CA MET A 78 5.96 10.75 -35.80
C MET A 78 7.04 9.69 -35.61
N ASP A 79 7.94 9.53 -36.59
CA ASP A 79 9.07 8.60 -36.48
C ASP A 79 10.01 9.01 -35.34
N ALA A 80 10.33 10.31 -35.22
CA ALA A 80 11.14 10.82 -34.12
C ALA A 80 10.49 10.57 -32.75
N ASN A 81 9.19 10.86 -32.61
CA ASN A 81 8.43 10.62 -31.38
C ASN A 81 8.38 9.13 -31.02
N LYS A 82 8.27 8.25 -32.03
CA LYS A 82 8.30 6.79 -31.81
C LYS A 82 9.66 6.33 -31.28
N VAL A 83 10.75 6.86 -31.82
CA VAL A 83 12.11 6.56 -31.34
C VAL A 83 12.28 7.03 -29.90
N GLU A 84 11.85 8.25 -29.58
CA GLU A 84 11.92 8.79 -28.22
C GLU A 84 11.07 8.01 -27.23
N ALA A 85 9.84 7.62 -27.59
CA ALA A 85 8.99 6.77 -26.76
C ALA A 85 9.61 5.38 -26.54
N THR A 86 10.25 4.80 -27.56
CA THR A 86 10.96 3.52 -27.43
C THR A 86 12.15 3.65 -26.47
N LYS A 87 12.89 4.75 -26.55
CA LYS A 87 13.99 5.05 -25.63
C LYS A 87 13.48 5.21 -24.21
N GLY A 88 12.44 6.02 -23.99
CA GLY A 88 11.83 6.20 -22.66
C GLY A 88 11.30 4.90 -22.06
N MET A 89 10.74 4.00 -22.89
CA MET A 89 10.32 2.66 -22.45
C MET A 89 11.51 1.81 -21.99
N ASN A 90 12.64 1.86 -22.71
CA ASN A 90 13.85 1.12 -22.35
C ASN A 90 14.49 1.67 -21.07
N ASP A 91 14.55 2.99 -20.93
CA ASP A 91 15.08 3.67 -19.73
C ASP A 91 14.22 3.32 -18.50
N ALA A 92 12.89 3.40 -18.61
CA ALA A 92 11.96 3.03 -17.54
C ALA A 92 12.08 1.55 -17.14
N LYS A 93 12.29 0.66 -18.13
CA LYS A 93 12.53 -0.76 -17.86
C LYS A 93 13.85 -0.98 -17.11
N ALA A 94 14.92 -0.28 -17.51
CA ALA A 94 16.21 -0.36 -16.84
C ALA A 94 16.15 0.14 -15.39
N ASP A 95 15.44 1.24 -15.15
CA ASP A 95 15.21 1.77 -13.79
C ASP A 95 14.38 0.81 -12.95
N ALA A 96 13.35 0.19 -13.53
CA ALA A 96 12.54 -0.81 -12.83
C ALA A 96 13.36 -2.04 -12.42
N THR A 97 14.22 -2.57 -13.31
CA THR A 97 15.14 -3.67 -12.99
C THR A 97 16.16 -3.25 -11.92
N ARG A 98 16.66 -2.02 -11.93
CA ARG A 98 17.55 -1.50 -10.88
C ARG A 98 16.85 -1.46 -9.52
N ASN A 99 15.68 -0.86 -9.46
CA ASN A 99 14.89 -0.77 -8.23
C ASN A 99 14.50 -2.16 -7.70
N PHE A 100 14.24 -3.13 -8.59
CA PHE A 100 13.96 -4.50 -8.21
C PHE A 100 15.15 -5.17 -7.51
N LYS A 101 16.39 -4.89 -7.96
CA LYS A 101 17.61 -5.35 -7.25
C LYS A 101 17.75 -4.74 -5.86
N ASP A 102 17.35 -3.48 -5.69
CA ASP A 102 17.35 -2.84 -4.37
C ASP A 102 16.31 -3.49 -3.43
N VAL A 103 15.14 -3.86 -3.96
CA VAL A 103 14.12 -4.64 -3.22
C VAL A 103 14.66 -6.02 -2.83
N GLU A 104 15.37 -6.69 -3.73
CA GLU A 104 16.02 -7.97 -3.42
C GLU A 104 17.07 -7.82 -2.30
N ALA A 105 17.93 -6.80 -2.38
CA ALA A 105 18.92 -6.52 -1.34
C ALA A 105 18.26 -6.20 0.01
N LEU A 106 17.14 -5.46 0.00
CA LEU A 106 16.37 -5.21 1.22
C LEU A 106 15.76 -6.49 1.78
N ALA A 107 15.22 -7.37 0.93
CA ALA A 107 14.67 -8.66 1.35
C ALA A 107 15.72 -9.55 2.02
N VAL A 108 16.97 -9.54 1.52
CA VAL A 108 18.10 -10.22 2.17
C VAL A 108 18.33 -9.68 3.58
N ARG A 109 18.39 -8.36 3.75
CA ARG A 109 18.57 -7.74 5.07
C ARG A 109 17.41 -8.05 6.01
N VAL A 110 16.18 -8.05 5.52
CA VAL A 110 15.00 -8.41 6.33
C VAL A 110 15.12 -9.85 6.83
N VAL A 111 15.58 -10.79 5.99
CA VAL A 111 15.83 -12.18 6.42
C VAL A 111 16.91 -12.26 7.49
N GLU A 112 18.02 -11.53 7.33
CA GLU A 112 19.11 -11.50 8.31
C GLU A 112 18.64 -10.95 9.67
N VAL A 113 17.98 -9.78 9.67
CA VAL A 113 17.45 -9.14 10.88
C VAL A 113 16.39 -10.01 11.53
N SER A 114 15.49 -10.60 10.74
CA SER A 114 14.48 -11.52 11.25
C SER A 114 15.12 -12.74 11.90
N GLY A 115 16.15 -13.32 11.27
CA GLY A 115 16.90 -14.46 11.80
C GLY A 115 17.60 -14.15 13.13
N GLN A 116 18.24 -12.97 13.24
CA GLN A 116 18.84 -12.50 14.49
C GLN A 116 17.78 -12.29 15.58
N ALA A 117 16.67 -11.64 15.24
CA ALA A 117 15.56 -11.44 16.17
C ALA A 117 15.00 -12.78 16.68
N LEU A 118 14.82 -13.77 15.80
CA LEU A 118 14.35 -15.10 16.19
C LEU A 118 15.32 -15.82 17.13
N GLY A 119 16.64 -15.64 16.93
CA GLY A 119 17.67 -16.14 17.83
C GLY A 119 17.57 -15.51 19.22
N ASN A 120 17.54 -14.18 19.28
CA ASN A 120 17.41 -13.42 20.52
C ASN A 120 16.12 -13.75 21.27
N ASP A 121 15.01 -13.86 20.55
CA ASP A 121 13.72 -14.27 21.13
C ASP A 121 13.83 -15.68 21.74
N GLY A 122 14.53 -16.61 21.06
CA GLY A 122 14.77 -17.96 21.56
C GLY A 122 15.56 -17.98 22.88
N GLU A 123 16.58 -17.12 23.01
CA GLU A 123 17.34 -16.96 24.25
C GLU A 123 16.51 -16.31 25.36
N ALA A 124 15.75 -15.26 25.04
CA ALA A 124 14.85 -14.60 25.97
C ALA A 124 13.77 -15.55 26.50
N LEU A 125 13.18 -16.39 25.64
CA LEU A 125 12.21 -17.39 26.04
C LEU A 125 12.79 -18.43 27.01
N LYS A 126 14.05 -18.83 26.83
CA LYS A 126 14.73 -19.75 27.78
C LYS A 126 14.98 -19.07 29.12
N ALA A 127 15.53 -17.86 29.12
CA ALA A 127 15.79 -17.10 30.34
C ALA A 127 14.51 -16.81 31.13
N LEU A 128 13.41 -16.47 30.44
CA LEU A 128 12.10 -16.27 31.07
C LEU A 128 11.53 -17.58 31.63
N ALA A 129 11.72 -18.71 30.95
CA ALA A 129 11.32 -20.01 31.47
C ALA A 129 12.07 -20.36 32.76
N GLU A 130 13.40 -20.21 32.78
CA GLU A 130 14.22 -20.39 33.99
C GLU A 130 13.78 -19.43 35.12
N ALA A 131 13.50 -18.17 34.80
CA ALA A 131 12.96 -17.21 35.77
C ALA A 131 11.62 -17.69 36.36
N THR A 132 10.72 -18.27 35.55
CA THR A 132 9.45 -18.80 36.07
C THR A 132 9.64 -19.97 37.03
N GLU A 133 10.67 -20.80 36.83
CA GLU A 133 11.03 -21.89 37.75
C GLU A 133 11.58 -21.34 39.06
N HIS A 134 12.47 -20.34 39.00
CA HIS A 134 12.99 -19.67 40.18
C HIS A 134 11.89 -19.00 41.00
N PHE A 135 10.96 -18.28 40.36
CA PHE A 135 9.82 -17.69 41.08
C PHE A 135 8.87 -18.74 41.64
N ALA A 136 8.67 -19.88 40.97
CA ALA A 136 7.86 -20.98 41.50
C ALA A 136 8.50 -21.63 42.73
N ALA A 137 9.83 -21.81 42.73
CA ALA A 137 10.58 -22.29 43.90
C ALA A 137 10.47 -21.28 45.05
N ALA A 138 10.65 -19.98 44.78
CA ALA A 138 10.53 -18.94 45.79
C ALA A 138 9.10 -18.82 46.37
N GLU A 139 8.06 -18.95 45.53
CA GLU A 139 6.66 -19.04 45.94
C GLU A 139 6.43 -20.21 46.90
N THR A 140 7.04 -21.38 46.61
CA THR A 140 6.94 -22.58 47.45
C THR A 140 7.65 -22.38 48.79
N HIS A 141 8.87 -21.84 48.78
CA HIS A 141 9.62 -21.54 49.99
C HIS A 141 8.89 -20.56 50.91
N LEU A 142 8.44 -19.41 50.39
CA LEU A 142 7.69 -18.44 51.19
C LEU A 142 6.39 -19.00 51.74
N ARG A 143 5.66 -19.82 50.98
CA ARG A 143 4.45 -20.47 51.51
C ARG A 143 4.77 -21.43 52.64
N ALA A 144 5.85 -22.20 52.54
CA ALA A 144 6.27 -23.12 53.60
C ALA A 144 6.69 -22.34 54.86
N GLU A 145 7.45 -21.26 54.71
CA GLU A 145 7.83 -20.36 55.81
C GLU A 145 6.59 -19.74 56.47
N ASN A 146 5.62 -19.25 55.69
CA ASN A 146 4.37 -18.68 56.20
C ASN A 146 3.54 -19.71 56.98
N GLN A 147 3.45 -20.95 56.49
CA GLN A 147 2.77 -22.04 57.19
C GLN A 147 3.46 -22.40 58.51
N ALA A 148 4.79 -22.51 58.51
CA ALA A 148 5.56 -22.77 59.72
C ALA A 148 5.43 -21.63 60.75
N ALA A 149 5.47 -20.38 60.29
CA ALA A 149 5.26 -19.21 61.14
C ALA A 149 3.85 -19.18 61.76
N SER A 150 2.81 -19.48 60.97
CA SER A 150 1.43 -19.57 61.48
C SER A 150 1.28 -20.69 62.52
N ALA A 151 1.87 -21.87 62.28
CA ALA A 151 1.79 -22.98 63.23
C ALA A 151 2.56 -22.71 64.54
N ALA A 152 3.64 -21.93 64.50
CA ALA A 152 4.39 -21.52 65.69
C ALA A 152 3.62 -20.46 66.51
N GLN A 153 2.90 -19.59 65.82
CA GLN A 153 2.07 -18.53 66.40
C GLN A 153 0.87 -19.05 67.18
N ASP A 154 0.17 -20.07 66.65
CA ASP A 154 -0.92 -20.75 67.35
C ASP A 154 -0.47 -21.37 68.69
N ARG A 155 0.84 -21.57 68.88
CA ARG A 155 1.45 -22.12 70.11
C ARG A 155 1.87 -21.04 71.13
N GLN A 156 2.02 -19.76 70.74
CA GLN A 156 2.43 -18.66 71.64
C GLN A 156 1.75 -17.31 71.30
N PRO A 157 0.51 -17.07 71.78
CA PRO A 157 -0.35 -15.96 71.32
C PRO A 157 -0.01 -14.56 71.88
N LYS A 158 1.15 -14.34 72.53
CA LYS A 158 1.42 -13.10 73.30
C LYS A 158 2.46 -12.14 72.73
N VAL A 159 2.97 -12.34 71.53
CA VAL A 159 3.93 -11.40 70.93
C VAL A 159 3.25 -10.55 69.87
N LYS A 160 3.07 -9.26 70.19
CA LYS A 160 2.61 -8.15 69.31
C LYS A 160 3.49 -7.91 68.05
N SER A 161 4.21 -8.91 67.55
CA SER A 161 4.94 -8.91 66.28
C SER A 161 4.09 -9.40 65.08
N GLU A 162 2.85 -9.78 65.32
CA GLU A 162 1.90 -10.39 64.36
C GLU A 162 1.54 -9.53 63.15
N ILE A 163 1.28 -8.25 63.40
CA ILE A 163 0.68 -7.36 62.40
C ILE A 163 1.73 -6.94 61.35
N LEU A 164 2.97 -6.70 61.77
CA LEU A 164 4.05 -6.29 60.86
C LEU A 164 4.65 -7.45 60.04
N ARG A 165 4.63 -8.69 60.54
CA ARG A 165 5.13 -9.87 59.79
C ARG A 165 4.16 -10.30 58.68
N GLY A 166 2.88 -10.48 59.00
CA GLY A 166 1.88 -10.94 58.00
C GLY A 166 1.68 -9.98 56.82
N LEU A 167 1.81 -8.67 57.06
CA LEU A 167 1.79 -7.62 56.04
C LEU A 167 2.96 -7.66 55.06
N VAL A 168 4.14 -8.03 55.55
CA VAL A 168 5.39 -8.09 54.78
C VAL A 168 5.38 -9.39 53.97
N ASP A 169 4.99 -10.49 54.59
CA ASP A 169 4.98 -11.83 54.00
C ASP A 169 3.95 -12.00 52.87
N ASP A 170 2.72 -11.48 53.02
CA ASP A 170 1.69 -11.57 51.98
C ASP A 170 1.98 -10.64 50.78
N LYS A 171 2.65 -9.49 51.02
CA LYS A 171 3.11 -8.59 49.95
C LYS A 171 4.25 -9.20 49.16
N HIS A 172 5.21 -9.85 49.82
CA HIS A 172 6.30 -10.52 49.14
C HIS A 172 5.81 -11.72 48.34
N LEU A 173 4.89 -12.51 48.89
CA LEU A 173 4.26 -13.60 48.13
C LEU A 173 3.49 -13.08 46.91
N ALA A 174 2.69 -12.01 47.06
CA ALA A 174 2.00 -11.38 45.95
C ALA A 174 2.97 -10.86 44.87
N ALA A 175 4.09 -10.25 45.29
CA ALA A 175 5.11 -9.75 44.38
C ALA A 175 5.81 -10.88 43.61
N ILE A 176 6.13 -12.01 44.25
CA ILE A 176 6.76 -13.16 43.60
C ILE A 176 5.80 -13.81 42.59
N VAL A 177 4.54 -14.00 42.97
CA VAL A 177 3.53 -14.57 42.05
C VAL A 177 3.27 -13.61 40.88
N ALA A 178 3.25 -12.30 41.11
CA ALA A 178 3.11 -11.32 40.04
C ALA A 178 4.35 -11.24 39.12
N ALA A 179 5.56 -11.39 39.67
CA ALA A 179 6.79 -11.45 38.88
C ALA A 179 6.82 -12.68 37.97
N LYS A 180 6.39 -13.83 38.50
CA LYS A 180 6.20 -15.06 37.71
C LYS A 180 5.16 -14.86 36.60
N ALA A 181 4.02 -14.24 36.92
CA ALA A 181 3.00 -13.93 35.92
C ALA A 181 3.52 -12.99 34.84
N SER A 182 4.33 -12.00 35.21
CA SER A 182 4.97 -11.07 34.27
C SER A 182 5.94 -11.80 33.34
N ALA A 183 6.70 -12.78 33.84
CA ALA A 183 7.57 -13.60 33.00
C ALA A 183 6.77 -14.48 32.01
N HIS A 184 5.64 -15.06 32.44
CA HIS A 184 4.71 -15.73 31.53
C HIS A 184 4.13 -14.77 30.48
N LEU A 185 3.72 -13.57 30.87
CA LEU A 185 3.22 -12.56 29.94
C LEU A 185 4.28 -12.19 28.89
N SER A 186 5.51 -11.92 29.30
CA SER A 186 6.62 -11.63 28.37
C SER A 186 6.88 -12.77 27.39
N MET A 187 6.81 -14.02 27.84
CA MET A 187 6.92 -15.18 26.94
C MET A 187 5.77 -15.23 25.92
N ALA A 188 4.55 -14.93 26.35
CA ALA A 188 3.38 -14.90 25.49
C ALA A 188 3.49 -13.78 24.44
N GLU A 189 3.98 -12.61 24.84
CA GLU A 189 4.19 -11.45 23.95
C GLU A 189 5.28 -11.69 22.92
N ILE A 190 6.41 -12.28 23.31
CA ILE A 190 7.48 -12.66 22.37
C ILE A 190 6.93 -13.63 21.32
N ARG A 191 6.24 -14.70 21.75
CA ARG A 191 5.63 -15.66 20.82
C ARG A 191 4.56 -15.03 19.93
N ALA A 192 3.75 -14.11 20.45
CA ALA A 192 2.78 -13.35 19.66
C ALA A 192 3.46 -12.43 18.63
N GLY A 193 4.57 -11.79 19.01
CA GLY A 193 5.41 -10.98 18.13
C GLY A 193 6.00 -11.81 16.98
N GLN A 194 6.52 -13.01 17.27
CA GLN A 194 7.01 -13.95 16.25
C GLN A 194 5.94 -14.29 15.21
N LEU A 195 4.69 -14.48 15.64
CA LEU A 195 3.56 -14.76 14.74
C LEU A 195 3.20 -13.54 13.88
N ALA A 196 3.24 -12.33 14.46
CA ALA A 196 3.01 -11.09 13.73
C ALA A 196 4.08 -10.87 12.66
N THR A 197 5.37 -10.97 13.03
CA THR A 197 6.51 -10.87 12.10
C THR A 197 6.43 -11.93 11.00
N ALA A 198 6.03 -13.17 11.33
CA ALA A 198 5.83 -14.21 10.32
C ALA A 198 4.76 -13.84 9.29
N ARG A 199 3.64 -13.26 9.74
CA ARG A 199 2.57 -12.78 8.86
C ARG A 199 3.05 -11.64 7.97
N ASP A 200 3.76 -10.67 8.54
CA ASP A 200 4.28 -9.52 7.79
C ASP A 200 5.33 -9.95 6.75
N ASN A 201 6.21 -10.88 7.11
CA ASN A 201 7.18 -11.49 6.20
C ASN A 201 6.50 -12.26 5.04
N GLN A 202 5.37 -12.93 5.29
CA GLN A 202 4.58 -13.58 4.24
C GLN A 202 3.94 -12.57 3.28
N VAL A 203 3.38 -11.48 3.81
CA VAL A 203 2.79 -10.39 2.99
C VAL A 203 3.87 -9.71 2.15
N LEU A 204 5.03 -9.44 2.74
CA LEU A 204 6.18 -8.89 2.04
C LEU A 204 6.65 -9.83 0.93
N ALA A 205 6.80 -11.13 1.23
CA ALA A 205 7.23 -12.11 0.24
C ALA A 205 6.27 -12.20 -0.96
N LYS A 206 4.96 -12.15 -0.70
CA LYS A 206 3.94 -12.10 -1.76
C LYS A 206 4.05 -10.82 -2.58
N SER A 207 4.24 -9.68 -1.94
CA SER A 207 4.37 -8.38 -2.64
C SER A 207 5.60 -8.34 -3.55
N ILE A 208 6.73 -8.89 -3.12
CA ILE A 208 7.94 -9.00 -3.95
C ILE A 208 7.73 -9.97 -5.12
N GLU A 209 7.05 -11.10 -4.88
CA GLU A 209 6.71 -12.05 -5.94
C GLU A 209 5.78 -11.43 -7.00
N ASP A 210 4.76 -10.71 -6.58
CA ASP A 210 3.83 -10.03 -7.47
C ASP A 210 4.55 -8.94 -8.28
N LEU A 211 5.47 -8.20 -7.66
CA LEU A 211 6.33 -7.23 -8.35
C LEU A 211 7.22 -7.91 -9.40
N ALA A 212 7.84 -9.05 -9.07
CA ALA A 212 8.68 -9.81 -9.99
C ALA A 212 7.89 -10.23 -11.24
N LYS A 213 6.66 -10.72 -11.07
CA LYS A 213 5.75 -11.10 -12.18
C LYS A 213 5.43 -9.92 -13.09
N VAL A 214 5.13 -8.75 -12.52
CA VAL A 214 4.83 -7.53 -13.30
C VAL A 214 6.04 -7.09 -14.14
N LEU A 215 7.25 -7.25 -13.60
CA LEU A 215 8.49 -6.88 -14.29
C LEU A 215 8.99 -7.96 -15.27
N GLY A 216 8.42 -9.17 -15.24
CA GLY A 216 8.92 -10.32 -16.00
C GLY A 216 10.26 -10.85 -15.48
N GLU A 217 10.57 -10.56 -14.22
CA GLU A 217 11.80 -10.98 -13.54
C GLU A 217 11.54 -12.27 -12.73
N GLN A 218 12.60 -13.02 -12.45
CA GLN A 218 12.50 -14.19 -11.58
C GLN A 218 12.36 -13.75 -10.11
N ALA A 219 11.48 -14.41 -9.36
CA ALA A 219 11.32 -14.14 -7.94
C ALA A 219 12.62 -14.46 -7.16
N PRO A 220 13.06 -13.61 -6.22
CA PRO A 220 14.30 -13.83 -5.48
C PRO A 220 14.27 -15.12 -4.65
N ALA A 221 15.40 -15.85 -4.60
CA ALA A 221 15.51 -17.08 -3.83
C ALA A 221 15.31 -16.86 -2.31
N VAL A 222 15.55 -15.64 -1.83
CA VAL A 222 15.41 -15.26 -0.42
C VAL A 222 13.96 -15.27 0.08
N LEU A 223 12.97 -15.25 -0.82
CA LEU A 223 11.55 -15.27 -0.45
C LEU A 223 11.12 -16.52 0.32
N ASP A 224 11.76 -17.66 0.05
CA ASP A 224 11.47 -18.89 0.78
C ASP A 224 11.84 -18.79 2.27
N LYS A 225 12.88 -18.02 2.59
CA LYS A 225 13.30 -17.76 3.98
C LYS A 225 12.31 -16.84 4.70
N LEU A 226 11.75 -15.84 4.01
CA LEU A 226 10.69 -14.98 4.55
C LEU A 226 9.41 -15.78 4.85
N ARG A 227 9.00 -16.66 3.92
CA ARG A 227 7.80 -17.50 4.09
C ARG A 227 7.95 -18.52 5.22
N LYS A 228 9.16 -19.04 5.41
CA LYS A 228 9.50 -20.06 6.42
C LYS A 228 10.18 -19.47 7.64
N TYR A 229 9.89 -18.19 7.96
CA TYR A 229 10.48 -17.49 9.09
C TYR A 229 10.32 -18.27 10.41
N ILE A 230 9.12 -18.80 10.65
CA ILE A 230 8.84 -19.77 11.72
C ILE A 230 8.38 -21.09 11.12
N GLN A 231 8.91 -22.21 11.63
CA GLN A 231 8.60 -23.53 11.08
C GLN A 231 7.25 -24.09 11.57
N LYS A 232 6.81 -23.68 12.77
CA LYS A 232 5.67 -24.28 13.46
C LYS A 232 4.75 -23.21 14.09
N PRO A 233 4.06 -22.42 13.27
CA PRO A 233 3.22 -21.31 13.76
C PRO A 233 2.10 -21.75 14.70
N ALA A 234 1.50 -22.92 14.47
CA ALA A 234 0.46 -23.45 15.35
C ALA A 234 1.00 -23.75 16.76
N GLU A 235 2.16 -24.41 16.86
CA GLU A 235 2.79 -24.70 18.16
C GLU A 235 3.18 -23.42 18.92
N ILE A 236 3.67 -22.39 18.20
CA ILE A 236 4.00 -21.09 18.79
C ILE A 236 2.74 -20.39 19.30
N ARG A 237 1.64 -20.42 18.54
CA ARG A 237 0.34 -19.87 18.93
C ARG A 237 -0.22 -20.56 20.17
N ASP A 238 -0.19 -21.89 20.21
CA ASP A 238 -0.66 -22.66 21.36
C ASP A 238 0.22 -22.41 22.60
N GLY A 239 1.54 -22.28 22.40
CA GLY A 239 2.47 -21.87 23.45
C GLY A 239 2.12 -20.50 24.02
N ALA A 240 1.95 -19.49 23.17
CA ALA A 240 1.58 -18.14 23.58
C ALA A 240 0.25 -18.13 24.37
N ALA A 241 -0.76 -18.85 23.88
CA ALA A 241 -2.05 -18.95 24.57
C ALA A 241 -1.91 -19.60 25.96
N LYS A 242 -1.10 -20.65 26.10
CA LYS A 242 -0.83 -21.28 27.40
C LYS A 242 -0.12 -20.33 28.37
N ASP A 243 0.82 -19.51 27.89
CA ASP A 243 1.51 -18.56 28.76
C ASP A 243 0.61 -17.40 29.19
N TYR A 244 -0.24 -16.89 28.30
CA TYR A 244 -1.30 -15.96 28.68
C TYR A 244 -2.18 -16.55 29.78
N GLN A 245 -2.67 -17.79 29.62
CA GLN A 245 -3.49 -18.46 30.64
C GLN A 245 -2.77 -18.64 31.98
N LYS A 246 -1.47 -18.94 31.98
CA LYS A 246 -0.66 -19.02 33.20
C LYS A 246 -0.51 -17.66 33.87
N ALA A 247 -0.22 -16.60 33.10
CA ALA A 247 -0.14 -15.24 33.61
C ALA A 247 -1.47 -14.78 34.21
N GLU A 248 -2.59 -15.05 33.53
CA GLU A 248 -3.94 -14.80 34.02
C GLU A 248 -4.19 -15.50 35.36
N ALA A 249 -3.90 -16.81 35.42
CA ALA A 249 -4.14 -17.60 36.63
C ALA A 249 -3.32 -17.09 37.82
N ASP A 250 -2.06 -16.72 37.62
CA ASP A 250 -1.19 -16.23 38.70
C ASP A 250 -1.58 -14.79 39.13
N LEU A 251 -1.92 -13.89 38.20
CA LEU A 251 -2.45 -12.56 38.55
C LEU A 251 -3.83 -12.64 39.22
N GLU A 252 -4.71 -13.55 38.79
CA GLU A 252 -5.97 -13.81 39.48
C GLU A 252 -5.74 -14.31 40.92
N LYS A 253 -4.74 -15.16 41.16
CA LYS A 253 -4.35 -15.59 42.52
C LYS A 253 -3.88 -14.40 43.35
N VAL A 254 -3.09 -13.48 42.79
CA VAL A 254 -2.63 -12.25 43.48
C VAL A 254 -3.81 -11.34 43.85
N LEU A 255 -4.83 -11.25 43.00
CA LEU A 255 -6.02 -10.44 43.30
C LEU A 255 -7.00 -11.12 44.26
N LYS A 256 -6.95 -12.45 44.36
CA LYS A 256 -7.74 -13.27 45.29
C LYS A 256 -7.06 -13.44 46.65
N SER A 257 -5.72 -13.40 46.71
CA SER A 257 -5.01 -13.36 48.00
C SER A 257 -5.47 -12.10 48.74
N ASN A 258 -5.75 -12.24 50.03
CA ASN A 258 -6.20 -11.12 50.84
C ASN A 258 -5.06 -10.11 50.90
N LEU A 259 -5.06 -9.17 49.95
CA LEU A 259 -4.28 -7.95 50.03
C LEU A 259 -4.89 -7.05 51.11
N LYS A 260 -5.13 -7.59 52.31
CA LYS A 260 -5.68 -6.94 53.49
C LYS A 260 -4.60 -6.97 54.56
N GLU A 261 -4.39 -5.86 55.23
CA GLU A 261 -3.55 -5.80 56.40
C GLU A 261 -4.18 -6.65 57.51
N ARG A 262 -3.50 -7.72 57.95
CA ARG A 262 -4.04 -8.66 58.95
C ARG A 262 -4.14 -7.93 60.29
N GLY A 263 -5.37 -7.64 60.73
CA GLY A 263 -5.64 -6.88 61.96
C GLY A 263 -6.27 -5.50 61.75
N THR A 264 -6.42 -5.04 60.50
CA THR A 264 -7.21 -3.86 60.14
C THR A 264 -8.16 -4.20 58.98
N ASN A 265 -9.21 -3.40 58.78
CA ASN A 265 -10.04 -3.47 57.57
C ASN A 265 -9.38 -2.75 56.38
N GLU A 266 -8.11 -2.38 56.49
CA GLU A 266 -7.40 -1.60 55.49
C GLU A 266 -6.75 -2.50 54.44
N ASN A 267 -7.04 -2.21 53.17
CA ASN A 267 -6.43 -2.92 52.05
C ASN A 267 -4.96 -2.51 51.94
N ILE A 268 -4.08 -3.47 51.62
CA ILE A 268 -2.74 -3.19 51.06
C ILE A 268 -2.95 -2.15 49.96
N GLY A 269 -2.38 -0.96 50.16
CA GLY A 269 -2.90 0.30 49.63
C GLY A 269 -3.47 0.21 48.20
N PRO A 270 -4.61 0.87 47.93
CA PRO A 270 -5.40 0.73 46.69
C PRO A 270 -4.57 0.80 45.39
N ASN A 271 -3.43 1.50 45.42
CA ASN A 271 -2.49 1.61 44.32
C ASN A 271 -1.91 0.26 43.85
N ILE A 272 -1.51 -0.65 44.76
CA ILE A 272 -0.88 -1.94 44.39
C ILE A 272 -1.91 -2.86 43.72
N ARG A 273 -3.13 -2.89 44.26
CA ARG A 273 -4.22 -3.65 43.69
C ARG A 273 -4.56 -3.18 42.27
N TRP A 274 -4.60 -1.86 42.03
CA TRP A 274 -4.87 -1.32 40.71
C TRP A 274 -3.80 -1.67 39.68
N ILE A 275 -2.53 -1.76 40.10
CA ILE A 275 -1.44 -2.19 39.22
C ILE A 275 -1.72 -3.62 38.72
N TYR A 276 -2.05 -4.55 39.62
CA TYR A 276 -2.33 -5.94 39.23
C TYR A 276 -3.66 -6.10 38.49
N GLU A 277 -4.70 -5.32 38.81
CA GLU A 277 -5.95 -5.29 38.03
C GLU A 277 -5.69 -4.77 36.60
N GLY A 278 -4.82 -3.78 36.44
CA GLY A 278 -4.38 -3.26 35.14
C GLY A 278 -3.56 -4.29 34.35
N GLN A 279 -2.56 -4.91 34.97
CA GLN A 279 -1.75 -5.97 34.35
C GLN A 279 -2.60 -7.17 33.92
N LEU A 280 -3.57 -7.59 34.75
CA LEU A 280 -4.47 -8.68 34.40
C LEU A 280 -5.39 -8.31 33.22
N ALA A 281 -5.91 -7.09 33.19
CA ALA A 281 -6.71 -6.63 32.08
C ALA A 281 -5.91 -6.55 30.76
N ASP A 282 -4.65 -6.13 30.82
CA ASP A 282 -3.74 -6.10 29.68
C ASP A 282 -3.39 -7.52 29.19
N THR A 283 -3.16 -8.44 30.14
CA THR A 283 -2.94 -9.88 29.84
C THR A 283 -4.13 -10.48 29.10
N TYR A 284 -5.36 -10.24 29.57
CA TYR A 284 -6.58 -10.69 28.87
C TYR A 284 -6.71 -10.05 27.49
N LEU A 285 -6.36 -8.77 27.32
CA LEU A 285 -6.40 -8.11 26.02
C LEU A 285 -5.40 -8.75 25.04
N GLY A 286 -4.18 -9.03 25.49
CA GLY A 286 -3.17 -9.75 24.70
C GLY A 286 -3.66 -11.15 24.27
N HIS A 287 -4.22 -11.90 25.21
CA HIS A 287 -4.81 -13.22 24.92
C HIS A 287 -5.98 -13.14 23.94
N TYR A 288 -6.86 -12.14 24.05
CA TYR A 288 -7.92 -11.90 23.08
C TYR A 288 -7.36 -11.58 21.69
N ARG A 289 -6.35 -10.71 21.58
CA ARG A 289 -5.73 -10.38 20.28
C ARG A 289 -5.15 -11.60 19.58
N LEU A 290 -4.63 -12.55 20.35
CA LEU A 290 -4.11 -13.81 19.83
C LEU A 290 -5.24 -14.76 19.39
N THR A 291 -6.29 -14.91 20.21
CA THR A 291 -7.28 -15.99 20.05
C THR A 291 -8.58 -15.58 19.38
N GLY A 292 -8.97 -14.32 19.48
CA GLY A 292 -10.29 -13.81 19.11
C GLY A 292 -11.40 -14.19 20.10
N ASP A 293 -11.09 -14.77 21.27
CA ASP A 293 -12.14 -15.20 22.22
C ASP A 293 -12.77 -14.00 22.92
N ARG A 294 -14.01 -13.68 22.53
CA ARG A 294 -14.78 -12.58 23.10
C ARG A 294 -15.00 -12.71 24.62
N LYS A 295 -15.04 -13.94 25.17
CA LYS A 295 -15.18 -14.11 26.63
C LYS A 295 -13.97 -13.55 27.37
N VAL A 296 -12.77 -13.68 26.80
CA VAL A 296 -11.53 -13.13 27.37
C VAL A 296 -11.56 -11.60 27.30
N LEU A 297 -12.01 -11.02 26.17
CA LEU A 297 -12.19 -9.57 26.04
C LEU A 297 -13.16 -9.00 27.09
N LEU A 298 -14.27 -9.70 27.36
CA LEU A 298 -15.24 -9.30 28.38
C LEU A 298 -14.64 -9.30 29.79
N LYS A 299 -13.72 -10.22 30.11
CA LYS A 299 -12.99 -10.20 31.38
C LYS A 299 -12.12 -8.95 31.50
N ALA A 300 -11.38 -8.59 30.46
CA ALA A 300 -10.57 -7.36 30.41
C ALA A 300 -11.43 -6.11 30.65
N LYS A 301 -12.55 -6.01 29.93
CA LYS A 301 -13.51 -4.90 30.05
C LYS A 301 -14.10 -4.79 31.45
N GLY A 302 -14.48 -5.92 32.04
CA GLY A 302 -15.02 -5.99 33.41
C GLY A 302 -14.03 -5.51 34.46
N LEU A 303 -12.75 -5.90 34.36
CA LEU A 303 -11.70 -5.46 35.27
C LEU A 303 -11.42 -3.95 35.17
N VAL A 304 -11.28 -3.42 33.96
CA VAL A 304 -11.03 -2.00 33.74
C VAL A 304 -12.22 -1.14 34.20
N ALA A 305 -13.45 -1.58 33.91
CA ALA A 305 -14.65 -0.89 34.40
C ALA A 305 -14.71 -0.88 35.93
N LYS A 306 -14.36 -2.00 36.58
CA LYS A 306 -14.31 -2.09 38.05
C LYS A 306 -13.23 -1.20 38.66
N ALA A 307 -12.05 -1.15 38.04
CA ALA A 307 -10.91 -0.36 38.52
C ALA A 307 -11.18 1.15 38.45
N ILE A 308 -11.91 1.61 37.42
CA ILE A 308 -12.18 3.05 37.19
C ILE A 308 -13.44 3.55 37.91
N LYS A 309 -14.39 2.66 38.25
CA LYS A 309 -15.71 3.02 38.79
C LYS A 309 -15.64 4.02 39.96
N GLY A 310 -16.27 5.18 39.79
CA GLY A 310 -16.35 6.25 40.79
C GLY A 310 -15.05 7.06 40.96
N ARG A 311 -14.07 6.85 40.08
CA ARG A 311 -12.73 7.49 40.11
C ARG A 311 -12.28 7.87 38.70
N GLU A 312 -13.22 8.10 37.79
CA GLU A 312 -13.01 8.31 36.36
C GLU A 312 -12.05 9.47 36.09
N ARG A 313 -11.99 10.48 36.97
CA ARG A 313 -11.13 11.67 36.84
C ARG A 313 -9.77 11.57 37.55
N SER A 314 -9.47 10.46 38.24
CA SER A 314 -8.21 10.33 39.00
C SER A 314 -6.99 10.37 38.07
N PRO A 315 -5.98 11.22 38.33
CA PRO A 315 -4.75 11.25 37.52
C PRO A 315 -3.96 9.93 37.62
N HIS A 316 -4.05 9.23 38.74
CA HIS A 316 -3.37 7.94 38.97
C HIS A 316 -3.95 6.79 38.15
N LEU A 317 -5.15 6.93 37.58
CA LEU A 317 -5.80 5.93 36.73
C LEU A 317 -5.65 6.22 35.23
N ARG A 318 -4.76 7.15 34.84
CA ARG A 318 -4.49 7.44 33.41
C ARG A 318 -4.14 6.19 32.60
N PRO A 319 -3.26 5.28 33.06
CA PRO A 319 -2.94 4.06 32.31
C PRO A 319 -4.16 3.14 32.12
N VAL A 320 -4.97 2.98 33.16
CA VAL A 320 -6.18 2.15 33.14
C VAL A 320 -7.24 2.73 32.18
N ARG A 321 -7.37 4.07 32.10
CA ARG A 321 -8.22 4.74 31.10
C ARG A 321 -7.72 4.55 29.67
N GLN A 322 -6.41 4.61 29.45
CA GLN A 322 -5.82 4.34 28.13
C GLN A 322 -6.11 2.89 27.71
N LEU A 323 -5.94 1.94 28.63
CA LEU A 323 -6.30 0.54 28.41
C LEU A 323 -7.80 0.37 28.09
N LYS A 324 -8.69 1.10 28.77
CA LYS A 324 -10.13 1.13 28.45
C LYS A 324 -10.37 1.51 26.99
N ALA A 325 -9.75 2.59 26.52
CA ALA A 325 -9.93 3.06 25.14
C ALA A 325 -9.47 2.01 24.12
N VAL A 326 -8.37 1.31 24.41
CA VAL A 326 -7.86 0.23 23.55
C VAL A 326 -8.80 -0.99 23.55
N ILE A 327 -9.35 -1.38 24.72
CA ILE A 327 -10.33 -2.47 24.83
C ILE A 327 -11.61 -2.13 24.09
N ASP A 328 -12.12 -0.91 24.24
CA ASP A 328 -13.35 -0.46 23.58
C ASP A 328 -13.17 -0.44 22.05
N ALA A 329 -12.00 0.00 21.55
CA ALA A 329 -11.68 -0.07 20.13
C ALA A 329 -11.62 -1.52 19.61
N ALA A 330 -11.17 -2.47 20.43
CA ALA A 330 -11.08 -3.89 20.07
C ALA A 330 -12.44 -4.65 20.10
N ASP A 331 -13.47 -4.06 20.72
CA ASP A 331 -14.87 -4.54 20.76
C ASP A 331 -15.74 -3.92 19.64
N THR A 332 -15.15 -3.04 18.82
CA THR A 332 -15.82 -2.42 17.66
C THR A 332 -15.60 -3.33 16.43
N PRO A 333 -16.66 -3.75 15.72
CA PRO A 333 -16.59 -4.75 14.65
C PRO A 333 -15.82 -4.32 13.40
#